data_AF-A0A6P8UHI7-F1
#
_entry.id   AF-A0A6P8UHI7-F1
#
_cell.length_a   1.000
_cell.length_b   1.000
_cell.length_c   1.000
_cell.angle_alpha   90.00
_cell.angle_beta   90.00
_cell.angle_gamma   90.00
#
_symmetry.space_group_name_H-M   'P 1'
#
loop_
_entity.id
_entity.type
_entity.pdbx_description
1 polymer ?
#
loop_
_entity_poly.entity_id
_entity_poly.type
_entity_poly.pdbx_seq_one_letter_code
_entity_poly.pdbx_strand_id
1 'polypeptide(L)'
;MICMTTDSGANMVKALDLNAWTRLQCFGHRLHLAIEKSAKDPRVDRTVSILKKMVSAFSFSWKKKRELARLQTEMKLPPHKLITDSPTRWGSKLAMIERVLEQEKAISEILKADKKTRCLVPGYNEKDVMESVVKALGPLRDFTDALSGEDYVSVSYVKPVLHLFKEHLLKADDDDTDLSGEMKMTILNYLTDKYKDPKTENCWIWLHLLIQGSK
;
A
#
# COMPACT_ATOMS: atom_id res chain seq x y z
N MET A 1 13.13 -32.12 0.63
CA MET A 1 13.61 -30.75 0.33
C MET A 1 12.95 -29.81 1.32
N ILE A 2 13.71 -28.98 2.02
CA ILE A 2 13.17 -27.98 2.97
C ILE A 2 13.14 -26.63 2.26
N CYS A 3 11.95 -26.01 2.18
CA CYS A 3 11.77 -24.65 1.68
C CYS A 3 11.35 -23.75 2.84
N MET A 4 12.10 -22.67 3.07
CA MET A 4 11.84 -21.72 4.15
C MET A 4 11.41 -20.37 3.56
N THR A 5 10.33 -19.80 4.09
CA THR A 5 9.95 -18.42 3.78
C THR A 5 10.63 -17.45 4.73
N THR A 6 11.34 -16.44 4.23
CA THR A 6 11.97 -15.41 5.07
C THR A 6 11.67 -13.99 4.62
N ASP A 7 11.77 -13.05 5.55
CA ASP A 7 11.66 -11.60 5.34
C ASP A 7 12.90 -10.99 4.67
N SER A 8 13.92 -11.80 4.35
CA SER A 8 15.20 -11.39 3.76
C SER A 8 16.22 -10.75 4.70
N GLY A 9 16.07 -10.88 6.03
CA GLY A 9 17.11 -10.48 6.96
C GLY A 9 18.46 -11.15 6.64
N ALA A 10 19.52 -10.36 6.48
CA ALA A 10 20.82 -10.84 5.96
C ALA A 10 21.38 -12.06 6.71
N ASN A 11 21.18 -12.11 8.03
CA ASN A 11 21.58 -13.25 8.87
C ASN A 11 20.81 -14.53 8.52
N MET A 12 19.49 -14.42 8.30
CA MET A 12 18.66 -15.55 7.90
C MET A 12 18.99 -16.02 6.48
N VAL A 13 19.29 -15.10 5.56
CA VAL A 13 19.73 -15.45 4.21
C VAL A 13 21.01 -16.28 4.27
N LYS A 14 22.02 -15.78 4.99
CA LYS A 14 23.32 -16.46 5.13
C LYS A 14 23.17 -17.83 5.81
N ALA A 15 22.30 -17.95 6.82
CA ALA A 15 22.03 -19.22 7.48
C ALA A 15 21.40 -20.25 6.52
N LEU A 16 20.44 -19.84 5.69
CA LEU A 16 19.83 -20.74 4.71
C LEU A 16 20.81 -21.18 3.63
N ASP A 17 21.66 -20.26 3.17
CA ASP A 17 22.69 -20.55 2.17
C ASP A 17 23.73 -21.55 2.72
N LEU A 18 24.18 -21.36 3.98
CA LEU A 18 25.11 -22.28 4.65
C LEU A 18 24.53 -23.69 4.83
N ASN A 19 23.21 -23.82 5.01
CA ASN A 19 22.53 -25.10 5.17
C ASN A 19 22.02 -25.70 3.85
N ALA A 20 22.29 -25.05 2.71
CA ALA A 20 21.77 -25.42 1.40
C ALA A 20 20.23 -25.58 1.36
N TRP A 21 19.51 -24.80 2.17
CA TRP A 21 18.05 -24.82 2.20
C TRP A 21 17.49 -23.89 1.12
N THR A 22 16.42 -24.33 0.47
CA THR A 22 15.77 -23.49 -0.55
C THR A 22 15.04 -22.35 0.15
N ARG A 23 15.34 -21.12 -0.27
CA ARG A 23 14.72 -19.91 0.29
C ARG A 23 13.65 -19.37 -0.65
N LEU A 24 12.47 -19.13 -0.10
CA LEU A 24 11.42 -18.35 -0.76
C LEU A 24 11.27 -17.02 -0.01
N GLN A 25 11.27 -15.90 -0.73
CA GLN A 25 11.00 -14.61 -0.09
C GLN A 25 9.50 -14.49 0.23
N CYS A 26 9.17 -13.99 1.42
CA CYS A 26 7.79 -13.79 1.86
C CYS A 26 6.96 -12.97 0.85
N PHE A 27 5.75 -13.43 0.53
CA PHE A 27 4.85 -12.75 -0.41
C PHE A 27 4.51 -11.33 0.05
N GLY A 28 4.15 -11.14 1.32
CA GLY A 28 3.83 -9.82 1.86
C GLY A 28 5.01 -8.85 1.75
N HIS A 29 6.24 -9.34 1.95
CA HIS A 29 7.44 -8.51 1.76
C HIS A 29 7.69 -8.18 0.28
N ARG A 30 7.47 -9.12 -0.65
CA ARG A 30 7.54 -8.81 -2.10
C ARG A 30 6.48 -7.81 -2.53
N LEU A 31 5.25 -7.95 -2.02
CA LEU A 31 4.16 -7.01 -2.29
C LEU A 31 4.49 -5.61 -1.77
N HIS A 32 5.00 -5.52 -0.54
CA HIS A 32 5.49 -4.26 0.03
C HIS A 32 6.53 -3.60 -0.89
N LEU A 33 7.55 -4.33 -1.33
CA LEU A 33 8.58 -3.81 -2.25
C LEU A 33 8.00 -3.38 -3.61
N ALA A 34 7.01 -4.11 -4.12
CA ALA A 34 6.33 -3.77 -5.37
C ALA A 34 5.58 -2.44 -5.25
N ILE A 35 4.84 -2.25 -4.15
CA ILE A 35 4.09 -1.02 -3.85
C ILE A 35 5.03 0.15 -3.61
N GLU A 36 6.11 -0.05 -2.85
CA GLU A 36 7.11 1.00 -2.66
C GLU A 36 7.73 1.42 -3.98
N LYS A 37 7.99 0.47 -4.88
CA LYS A 37 8.54 0.76 -6.21
C LYS A 37 7.53 1.53 -7.06
N SER A 38 6.25 1.17 -7.05
CA SER A 38 5.23 1.89 -7.82
C SER A 38 4.92 3.27 -7.26
N ALA A 39 5.09 3.47 -5.95
CA ALA A 39 4.88 4.76 -5.29
C ALA A 39 6.07 5.73 -5.42
N LYS A 40 7.20 5.31 -6.03
CA LYS A 40 8.33 6.18 -6.38
C LYS A 40 8.02 6.97 -7.65
N ASP A 41 7.06 7.88 -7.52
CA ASP A 41 6.65 8.80 -8.58
C ASP A 41 6.74 10.25 -8.06
N PRO A 42 7.35 11.19 -8.82
CA PRO A 42 7.48 12.58 -8.39
C PRO A 42 6.15 13.27 -8.04
N ARG A 43 5.05 12.90 -8.71
CA ARG A 43 3.69 13.40 -8.45
C ARG A 43 3.22 12.96 -7.06
N VAL A 44 3.46 11.69 -6.73
CA VAL A 44 3.13 11.11 -5.43
C VAL A 44 3.98 11.73 -4.32
N ASP A 45 5.29 11.83 -4.51
CA ASP A 45 6.21 12.39 -3.51
C ASP A 45 5.89 13.87 -3.20
N ARG A 46 5.61 14.67 -4.22
CA ARG A 46 5.16 16.06 -4.06
C ARG A 46 3.87 16.14 -3.25
N THR A 47 2.86 15.36 -3.64
CA THR A 47 1.56 15.34 -2.97
C THR A 47 1.70 14.94 -1.50
N VAL A 48 2.40 13.84 -1.23
CA VAL A 48 2.67 13.36 0.14
C VAL A 48 3.41 14.41 0.98
N SER A 49 4.36 15.16 0.40
CA SER A 49 5.06 16.24 1.10
C SER A 49 4.12 17.37 1.53
N ILE A 50 3.18 17.75 0.67
CA ILE A 50 2.14 18.74 0.99
C ILE A 50 1.24 18.22 2.12
N LEU A 51 0.78 16.97 2.01
CA LEU A 51 -0.05 16.34 3.04
C LEU A 51 0.64 16.26 4.40
N LYS A 52 1.93 15.91 4.44
CA LYS A 52 2.70 15.89 5.69
C LYS A 52 2.75 17.26 6.36
N LYS A 53 3.01 18.32 5.59
CA LYS A 53 3.02 19.71 6.09
C LYS A 53 1.65 20.14 6.59
N MET A 54 0.60 19.80 5.85
CA MET A 54 -0.78 20.03 6.24
C MET A 54 -1.10 19.34 7.56
N VAL A 55 -0.95 18.02 7.65
CA VAL A 55 -1.26 17.24 8.86
C VAL A 55 -0.45 17.76 10.05
N SER A 56 0.81 18.16 9.83
CA SER A 56 1.63 18.80 10.86
C SER A 56 1.04 20.13 11.35
N ALA A 57 0.56 20.98 10.45
CA ALA A 57 -0.07 22.26 10.81
C ALA A 57 -1.31 22.09 11.71
N PHE A 58 -2.08 21.02 11.53
CA PHE A 58 -3.17 20.64 12.44
C PHE A 58 -2.64 20.01 13.74
N SER A 59 -1.63 19.15 13.65
CA SER A 59 -1.06 18.43 14.81
C SER A 59 -0.48 19.36 15.87
N PHE A 60 0.11 20.49 15.47
CA PHE A 60 0.71 21.47 16.38
C PHE A 60 -0.22 22.61 16.80
N SER A 61 -1.46 22.68 16.28
CA SER A 61 -2.39 23.78 16.59
C SER A 61 -3.67 23.28 17.24
N TRP A 62 -3.78 23.51 18.56
CA TRP A 62 -5.02 23.25 19.32
C TRP A 62 -6.23 23.93 18.66
N LYS A 63 -6.08 25.18 18.22
CA LYS A 63 -7.15 25.94 17.54
C LYS A 63 -7.64 25.22 16.28
N LYS A 64 -6.73 24.74 15.43
CA LYS A 64 -7.07 24.00 14.20
C LYS A 64 -7.71 22.65 14.49
N LYS A 65 -7.27 21.94 15.54
CA LYS A 65 -7.91 20.68 15.96
C LYS A 65 -9.34 20.90 16.45
N ARG A 66 -9.56 21.93 17.27
CA ARG A 66 -10.90 22.29 17.76
C ARG A 66 -11.83 22.66 16.61
N GLU A 67 -11.30 23.43 15.66
CA GLU A 67 -12.05 23.86 14.50
C GLU A 67 -12.38 22.69 13.55
N LEU A 68 -11.45 21.75 13.37
CA LEU A 68 -11.69 20.53 12.62
C LEU A 68 -12.84 19.72 13.22
N ALA A 69 -12.87 19.55 14.55
CA ALA A 69 -13.96 18.86 15.24
C ALA A 69 -15.32 19.58 15.10
N ARG A 70 -15.31 20.92 15.12
CA ARG A 70 -16.51 21.74 14.86
C ARG A 70 -17.04 21.50 13.45
N LEU A 71 -16.18 21.64 12.44
CA LEU A 71 -16.56 21.45 11.04
C LEU A 71 -16.94 20.00 10.72
N GLN A 72 -16.31 19.02 11.36
CA GLN A 72 -16.72 17.61 11.24
C GLN A 72 -18.18 17.43 11.65
N THR A 73 -18.58 18.05 12.77
CA THR A 73 -19.96 17.99 13.26
C THR A 73 -20.92 18.71 12.30
N GLU A 74 -20.56 19.91 11.84
CA GLU A 74 -21.43 20.72 10.95
C GLU A 74 -21.60 20.10 9.57
N MET A 75 -20.53 19.56 9.01
CA MET A 75 -20.52 18.94 7.69
C MET A 75 -20.91 17.45 7.72
N LYS A 76 -21.27 16.91 8.91
CA LYS A 76 -21.61 15.50 9.14
C LYS A 76 -20.51 14.54 8.66
N LEU A 77 -19.24 14.95 8.82
CA LEU A 77 -18.09 14.10 8.54
C LEU A 77 -17.78 13.22 9.76
N PRO A 78 -17.19 12.04 9.56
CA PRO A 78 -16.71 11.23 10.66
C PRO A 78 -15.73 12.02 11.56
N PRO A 79 -15.86 11.96 12.91
CA PRO A 79 -15.05 12.74 13.84
C PRO A 79 -13.64 12.15 14.03
N HIS A 80 -12.92 11.96 12.93
CA HIS A 80 -11.63 11.31 12.91
C HIS A 80 -10.46 12.29 13.00
N LYS A 81 -9.41 11.90 13.72
CA LYS A 81 -8.14 12.67 13.75
C LYS A 81 -7.36 12.44 12.47
N LEU A 82 -6.61 13.47 12.04
CA LEU A 82 -5.66 13.32 10.94
C LEU A 82 -4.54 12.35 11.32
N ILE A 83 -4.11 11.55 10.35
CA ILE A 83 -3.07 10.52 10.49
C ILE A 83 -1.81 11.02 9.80
N THR A 84 -0.66 10.85 10.41
CA THR A 84 0.64 11.15 9.79
C THR A 84 1.24 9.87 9.25
N ASP A 85 1.77 9.92 8.02
CA ASP A 85 2.54 8.84 7.42
C ASP A 85 3.77 8.47 8.26
N SER A 86 3.97 7.18 8.47
CA SER A 86 5.18 6.62 9.07
C SER A 86 6.04 5.97 7.98
N PRO A 87 7.33 6.32 7.84
CA PRO A 87 8.15 5.85 6.72
C PRO A 87 8.28 4.32 6.58
N THR A 88 7.92 3.55 7.61
CA THR A 88 8.19 2.13 7.70
C THR A 88 7.14 1.25 7.03
N ARG A 89 5.96 1.76 6.66
CA ARG A 89 4.87 0.95 6.07
C ARG A 89 4.03 1.75 5.06
N TRP A 90 3.93 1.24 3.83
CA TRP A 90 3.09 1.83 2.76
C TRP A 90 1.63 2.02 3.18
N GLY A 91 1.09 1.15 4.05
CA GLY A 91 -0.27 1.28 4.58
C GLY A 91 -0.51 2.58 5.36
N SER A 92 0.52 3.11 6.05
CA SER A 92 0.37 4.37 6.79
C SER A 92 0.30 5.60 5.87
N LYS A 93 1.03 5.57 4.74
CA LYS A 93 0.94 6.59 3.68
C LYS A 93 -0.46 6.60 3.08
N LEU A 94 -0.99 5.42 2.74
CA LEU A 94 -2.33 5.27 2.18
C LEU A 94 -3.41 5.75 3.17
N ALA A 95 -3.30 5.35 4.45
CA ALA A 95 -4.24 5.78 5.50
C ALA A 95 -4.23 7.31 5.72
N MET A 96 -3.06 7.96 5.61
CA MET A 96 -2.98 9.43 5.64
C MET A 96 -3.71 10.06 4.45
N ILE A 97 -3.50 9.55 3.23
CA ILE A 97 -4.15 10.05 2.01
C ILE A 97 -5.67 9.93 2.12
N GLU A 98 -6.18 8.75 2.46
CA GLU A 98 -7.61 8.51 2.62
C GLU A 98 -8.23 9.39 3.71
N ARG A 99 -7.54 9.55 4.85
CA ARG A 99 -8.01 10.42 5.92
C ARG A 99 -8.10 11.87 5.47
N VAL A 100 -7.16 12.33 4.65
CA VAL A 100 -7.21 13.70 4.10
C VAL A 100 -8.35 13.83 3.10
N LEU A 101 -8.57 12.86 2.21
CA LEU A 101 -9.70 12.87 1.28
C LEU A 101 -11.05 12.87 2.02
N GLU A 102 -11.20 12.03 3.06
CA GLU A 102 -12.40 11.99 3.91
C GLU A 102 -12.70 13.36 4.55
N GLN A 103 -11.65 14.09 4.95
CA GLN A 103 -11.75 15.35 5.70
C GLN A 103 -11.52 16.58 4.82
N GLU A 104 -11.44 16.42 3.49
CA GLU A 104 -10.96 17.43 2.53
C GLU A 104 -11.71 18.76 2.67
N LYS A 105 -13.05 18.69 2.76
CA LYS A 105 -13.91 19.88 2.86
C LYS A 105 -13.61 20.68 4.13
N ALA A 106 -13.59 20.02 5.29
CA ALA A 106 -13.31 20.67 6.57
C ALA A 106 -11.88 21.22 6.63
N ILE A 107 -10.90 20.45 6.15
CA ILE A 107 -9.51 20.88 6.08
C ILE A 107 -9.38 22.13 5.20
N SER A 108 -9.97 22.11 4.00
CA SER A 108 -9.87 23.20 3.04
C SER A 108 -10.42 24.51 3.58
N GLU A 109 -11.57 24.47 4.25
CA GLU A 109 -12.16 25.68 4.86
C GLU A 109 -11.24 26.29 5.93
N ILE A 110 -10.66 25.46 6.81
CA ILE A 110 -9.75 25.92 7.86
C ILE A 110 -8.47 26.51 7.26
N LEU A 111 -7.91 25.86 6.25
CA LEU A 111 -6.67 26.32 5.63
C LEU A 111 -6.87 27.60 4.81
N LYS A 112 -8.01 27.77 4.12
CA LYS A 112 -8.34 28.99 3.38
C LYS A 112 -8.49 30.20 4.28
N ALA A 113 -9.00 30.02 5.50
CA ALA A 113 -9.18 31.08 6.49
C ALA A 113 -7.86 31.61 7.08
N ASP A 114 -6.79 30.82 7.10
CA ASP A 114 -5.48 31.20 7.66
C ASP A 114 -4.46 31.53 6.55
N LYS A 115 -4.07 32.81 6.46
CA LYS A 115 -3.06 33.29 5.48
C LYS A 115 -1.77 32.48 5.49
N LYS A 116 -1.33 31.98 6.65
CA LYS A 116 -0.07 31.23 6.78
C LYS A 116 -0.14 29.81 6.22
N THR A 117 -1.33 29.20 6.22
CA THR A 117 -1.53 27.80 5.79
C THR A 117 -2.38 27.65 4.55
N ARG A 118 -2.84 28.77 3.95
CA ARG A 118 -3.57 28.78 2.68
C ARG A 118 -2.82 28.12 1.53
N CYS A 119 -1.49 28.18 1.52
CA CYS A 119 -0.65 27.51 0.52
C CYS A 119 -0.61 25.99 0.66
N LEU A 120 -1.16 25.41 1.74
CA LEU A 120 -1.21 23.97 1.98
C LEU A 120 -2.53 23.34 1.52
N VAL A 121 -3.46 24.13 0.98
CA VAL A 121 -4.69 23.60 0.39
C VAL A 121 -4.29 22.77 -0.85
N PRO A 122 -4.66 21.48 -0.93
CA PRO A 122 -4.37 20.67 -2.12
C PRO A 122 -5.08 21.27 -3.32
N GLY A 123 -4.38 21.38 -4.45
CA GLY A 123 -4.98 21.73 -5.71
C GLY A 123 -5.73 20.55 -6.32
N TYR A 124 -6.35 20.79 -7.47
CA TYR A 124 -7.02 19.75 -8.27
C TYR A 124 -6.05 18.60 -8.61
N ASN A 125 -4.84 18.94 -9.05
CA ASN A 125 -3.81 17.94 -9.38
C ASN A 125 -3.40 17.08 -8.18
N GLU A 126 -3.19 17.67 -7.00
CA GLU A 126 -2.88 16.90 -5.79
C GLU A 126 -4.03 15.98 -5.38
N LYS A 127 -5.28 16.42 -5.60
CA LYS A 127 -6.48 15.60 -5.34
C LYS A 127 -6.56 14.41 -6.29
N ASP A 128 -6.39 14.62 -7.59
CA ASP A 128 -6.41 13.54 -8.58
C ASP A 128 -5.32 12.49 -8.28
N VAL A 129 -4.14 12.94 -7.84
CA VAL A 129 -3.06 12.03 -7.41
C VAL A 129 -3.46 11.23 -6.18
N MET A 130 -4.06 11.87 -5.17
CA MET A 130 -4.55 11.17 -3.98
C MET A 130 -5.58 10.10 -4.34
N GLU A 131 -6.58 10.43 -5.15
CA GLU A 131 -7.63 9.51 -5.59
C GLU A 131 -7.04 8.36 -6.43
N SER A 132 -6.10 8.65 -7.33
CA SER A 132 -5.40 7.64 -8.14
C SER A 132 -4.62 6.64 -7.29
N VAL A 133 -3.90 7.13 -6.27
CA VAL A 133 -3.15 6.28 -5.35
C VAL A 133 -4.09 5.38 -4.53
N VAL A 134 -5.20 5.95 -4.04
CA VAL A 134 -6.21 5.17 -3.29
C VAL A 134 -6.85 4.11 -4.17
N LYS A 135 -7.20 4.46 -5.42
CA LYS A 135 -7.77 3.51 -6.38
C LYS A 135 -6.83 2.33 -6.67
N ALA A 136 -5.54 2.60 -6.83
CA ALA A 136 -4.55 1.56 -7.12
C ALA A 136 -4.17 0.70 -5.91
N LEU A 137 -4.06 1.29 -4.72
CA LEU A 137 -3.50 0.61 -3.54
C LEU A 137 -4.55 0.17 -2.50
N GLY A 138 -5.75 0.76 -2.51
CA GLY A 138 -6.85 0.41 -1.61
C GLY A 138 -7.19 -1.08 -1.63
N PRO A 139 -7.46 -1.67 -2.82
CA PRO A 139 -7.77 -3.10 -2.91
C PRO A 139 -6.65 -4.01 -2.42
N LEU A 140 -5.39 -3.58 -2.59
CA LEU A 140 -4.24 -4.32 -2.07
C LEU A 140 -4.16 -4.29 -0.55
N ARG A 141 -4.56 -3.17 0.08
CA ARG A 141 -4.59 -3.07 1.55
C ARG A 141 -5.66 -4.00 2.09
N ASP A 142 -6.87 -3.92 1.55
CA ASP A 142 -7.99 -4.74 2.00
C ASP A 142 -7.66 -6.23 1.87
N PHE A 143 -6.99 -6.60 0.76
CA PHE A 143 -6.45 -7.94 0.58
C PHE A 143 -5.39 -8.33 1.63
N THR A 144 -4.43 -7.45 1.93
CA THR A 144 -3.41 -7.75 2.95
C THR A 144 -3.97 -7.80 4.37
N ASP A 145 -4.99 -7.00 4.68
CA ASP A 145 -5.66 -7.00 5.98
C ASP A 145 -6.45 -8.28 6.16
N ALA A 146 -7.17 -8.72 5.11
CA ALA A 146 -7.84 -10.02 5.09
C ALA A 146 -6.85 -11.18 5.27
N LEU A 147 -5.75 -11.19 4.51
CA LEU A 147 -4.70 -12.21 4.65
C LEU A 147 -4.04 -12.22 6.03
N SER A 148 -3.91 -11.07 6.69
CA SER A 148 -3.29 -10.97 8.01
C SER A 148 -4.17 -11.52 9.12
N GLY A 149 -5.47 -11.71 8.86
CA GLY A 149 -6.43 -12.34 9.79
C GLY A 149 -6.51 -13.86 9.66
N GLU A 150 -5.83 -14.46 8.68
CA GLU A 150 -5.86 -15.91 8.45
C GLU A 150 -4.82 -16.64 9.32
N ASP A 151 -5.27 -17.68 10.03
CA ASP A 151 -4.40 -18.48 10.92
C ASP A 151 -3.37 -19.32 10.15
N TYR A 152 -3.61 -19.61 8.86
CA TYR A 152 -2.76 -20.49 8.07
C TYR A 152 -2.67 -20.10 6.59
N VAL A 153 -1.75 -19.20 6.25
CA VAL A 153 -1.43 -18.87 4.86
C VAL A 153 -0.31 -19.78 4.35
N SER A 154 -0.67 -20.80 3.57
CA SER A 154 0.29 -21.71 2.93
C SER A 154 0.86 -21.15 1.62
N VAL A 155 2.06 -21.63 1.24
CA VAL A 155 2.71 -21.28 -0.03
C VAL A 155 1.81 -21.55 -1.24
N SER A 156 0.94 -22.56 -1.19
CA SER A 156 -0.02 -22.92 -2.26
C SER A 156 -0.91 -21.76 -2.71
N TYR A 157 -1.21 -20.78 -1.84
CA TYR A 157 -2.07 -19.64 -2.16
C TYR A 157 -1.43 -18.63 -3.12
N VAL A 158 -0.11 -18.59 -3.24
CA VAL A 158 0.57 -17.55 -4.03
C VAL A 158 0.15 -17.58 -5.50
N LYS A 159 0.03 -18.76 -6.14
CA LYS A 159 -0.42 -18.84 -7.54
C LYS A 159 -1.86 -18.33 -7.73
N PRO A 160 -2.85 -18.80 -6.96
CA PRO A 160 -4.20 -18.22 -6.96
C PRO A 160 -4.21 -16.70 -6.70
N VAL A 161 -3.40 -16.22 -5.76
CA VAL A 161 -3.30 -14.80 -5.43
C VAL A 161 -2.71 -13.98 -6.59
N LEU A 162 -1.66 -14.46 -7.25
CA LEU A 162 -1.11 -13.79 -8.43
C LEU A 162 -2.12 -13.73 -9.58
N HIS A 163 -2.91 -14.79 -9.76
CA HIS A 163 -4.00 -14.79 -10.73
C HIS A 163 -5.11 -13.80 -10.36
N LEU A 164 -5.53 -13.76 -9.09
CA LEU A 164 -6.48 -12.77 -8.57
C LEU A 164 -5.99 -11.33 -8.81
N PHE A 165 -4.71 -11.08 -8.56
CA PHE A 165 -4.10 -9.77 -8.77
C PHE A 165 -4.14 -9.39 -10.25
N LYS A 166 -3.77 -10.31 -11.13
CA LYS A 166 -3.76 -10.06 -12.57
C LYS A 166 -5.15 -9.80 -13.15
N GLU A 167 -6.14 -10.59 -12.74
CA GLU A 167 -7.47 -10.58 -13.38
C GLU A 167 -8.44 -9.60 -12.71
N HIS A 168 -8.20 -9.21 -11.45
CA HIS A 168 -9.14 -8.39 -10.67
C HIS A 168 -8.49 -7.16 -10.05
N LEU A 169 -7.50 -7.32 -9.15
CA LEU A 169 -7.02 -6.19 -8.32
C LEU A 169 -6.13 -5.19 -9.08
N LEU A 170 -5.32 -5.68 -10.01
CA LEU A 170 -4.33 -4.91 -10.78
C LEU A 170 -4.63 -4.91 -12.28
N LYS A 171 -5.82 -5.36 -12.67
CA LYS A 171 -6.27 -5.27 -14.05
C LYS A 171 -6.43 -3.80 -14.42
N ALA A 172 -5.97 -3.44 -15.62
CA ALA A 172 -6.21 -2.13 -16.18
C ALA A 172 -7.72 -1.93 -16.36
N ASP A 173 -8.22 -0.82 -15.86
CA ASP A 173 -9.61 -0.41 -15.97
C ASP A 173 -9.69 0.83 -16.88
N ASP A 174 -10.77 0.98 -17.63
CA ASP A 174 -11.00 2.14 -18.50
C ASP A 174 -11.15 3.43 -17.66
N ASP A 175 -11.57 3.30 -16.40
CA ASP A 175 -11.67 4.41 -15.45
C ASP A 175 -10.32 4.75 -14.77
N ASP A 176 -9.22 4.03 -15.07
CA ASP A 176 -7.93 4.29 -14.46
C ASP A 176 -7.31 5.58 -15.01
N THR A 177 -6.81 6.42 -14.10
CA THR A 177 -5.91 7.49 -14.48
C THR A 177 -4.56 6.90 -14.91
N ASP A 178 -3.80 7.65 -15.72
CA ASP A 178 -2.43 7.27 -16.12
C ASP A 178 -1.58 6.81 -14.93
N LEU A 179 -1.63 7.55 -13.82
CA LEU A 179 -0.89 7.20 -12.61
C LEU A 179 -1.37 5.87 -12.00
N SER A 180 -2.68 5.67 -11.86
CA SER A 180 -3.22 4.43 -11.28
C SER A 180 -2.91 3.20 -12.14
N GLY A 181 -2.98 3.33 -13.46
CA GLY A 181 -2.61 2.29 -14.42
C GLY A 181 -1.12 1.96 -14.37
N GLU A 182 -0.25 2.98 -14.36
CA GLU A 182 1.21 2.82 -14.22
C GLU A 182 1.57 2.12 -12.90
N MET A 183 0.90 2.48 -11.80
CA MET A 183 1.12 1.85 -10.50
C MET A 183 0.71 0.37 -10.53
N LYS A 184 -0.51 0.06 -10.98
CA LYS A 184 -1.00 -1.32 -11.10
C LYS A 184 -0.07 -2.17 -11.97
N MET A 185 0.32 -1.66 -13.13
CA MET A 185 1.24 -2.33 -14.05
C MET A 185 2.62 -2.56 -13.43
N THR A 186 3.17 -1.56 -12.72
CA THR A 186 4.48 -1.68 -12.06
C THR A 186 4.47 -2.77 -10.99
N ILE A 187 3.40 -2.82 -10.19
CA ILE A 187 3.22 -3.85 -9.14
C ILE A 187 3.10 -5.23 -9.79
N LEU A 188 2.24 -5.38 -10.79
CA LEU A 188 2.00 -6.65 -11.46
C LEU A 188 3.25 -7.18 -12.16
N ASN A 189 3.99 -6.32 -12.85
CA ASN A 189 5.24 -6.67 -13.52
C ASN A 189 6.31 -7.10 -12.52
N TYR A 190 6.45 -6.37 -11.40
CA TYR A 190 7.40 -6.73 -10.35
C TYR A 190 7.09 -8.12 -9.78
N LEU A 191 5.84 -8.38 -9.39
CA LEU A 191 5.43 -9.67 -8.83
C LEU A 191 5.62 -10.79 -9.86
N THR A 192 5.19 -10.58 -11.10
CA THR A 192 5.31 -11.58 -12.16
C THR A 192 6.76 -11.94 -12.47
N ASP A 193 7.66 -10.96 -12.58
CA ASP A 193 9.11 -11.19 -12.73
C ASP A 193 9.67 -12.03 -11.57
N LYS A 194 9.28 -11.66 -10.35
CA LYS A 194 9.77 -12.28 -9.11
C LYS A 194 9.30 -13.70 -8.86
N TYR A 195 8.18 -14.10 -9.45
CA TYR A 195 7.64 -15.46 -9.33
C TYR A 195 7.87 -16.33 -10.58
N LYS A 196 8.54 -15.80 -11.62
CA LYS A 196 9.03 -16.55 -12.79
C LYS A 196 10.37 -17.29 -12.57
N ASP A 197 11.06 -17.02 -11.46
CA ASP A 197 12.36 -17.65 -11.16
C ASP A 197 12.22 -19.18 -11.04
N PRO A 198 13.02 -19.98 -11.78
CA PRO A 198 13.03 -21.45 -11.70
C PRO A 198 13.18 -22.01 -10.29
N LYS A 199 13.87 -21.30 -9.38
CA LYS A 199 13.99 -21.71 -7.97
C LYS A 199 12.65 -21.66 -7.23
N THR A 200 11.80 -20.72 -7.62
CA THR A 200 10.43 -20.58 -7.12
C THR A 200 9.51 -21.61 -7.79
N GLU A 201 9.71 -21.90 -9.08
CA GLU A 201 9.04 -22.98 -9.82
C GLU A 201 9.28 -24.38 -9.26
N ASN A 202 10.51 -24.68 -8.86
CA ASN A 202 10.80 -25.95 -8.21
C ASN A 202 10.04 -26.11 -6.89
N CYS A 203 9.88 -25.04 -6.10
CA CYS A 203 9.01 -25.08 -4.91
C CYS A 203 7.54 -25.36 -5.28
N TRP A 204 7.05 -24.81 -6.40
CA TRP A 204 5.68 -25.06 -6.90
C TRP A 204 5.46 -26.50 -7.30
N ILE A 205 6.38 -27.10 -8.05
CA ILE A 205 6.29 -28.46 -8.57
C ILE A 205 6.22 -29.46 -7.42
N TRP A 206 7.07 -29.29 -6.40
CA TRP A 206 7.07 -30.18 -5.23
C TRP A 206 5.81 -30.03 -4.36
N LEU A 207 5.29 -28.82 -4.18
CA LEU A 207 4.04 -28.62 -3.45
C LEU A 207 2.85 -29.28 -4.17
N HIS A 208 2.82 -29.18 -5.50
CA HIS A 208 1.79 -29.82 -6.32
C HIS A 208 1.87 -31.34 -6.26
N LEU A 209 3.08 -31.92 -6.28
CA LEU A 209 3.32 -33.35 -6.12
C LEU A 209 2.97 -33.85 -4.71
N LEU A 210 3.22 -33.07 -3.64
CA LEU A 210 2.83 -33.42 -2.27
C LEU A 210 1.30 -33.41 -2.07
N ILE A 211 0.61 -32.42 -2.67
CA ILE A 211 -0.86 -32.32 -2.62
C ILE A 211 -1.51 -33.42 -3.46
N GLN A 212 -0.93 -33.78 -4.62
CA GLN A 212 -1.45 -34.84 -5.48
C GLN A 212 -1.06 -36.26 -5.02
N GLY A 213 0.04 -36.41 -4.27
CA GLY A 213 0.50 -37.69 -3.70
C GLY A 213 -0.12 -38.04 -2.35
N SER A 214 -1.05 -37.22 -1.82
CA SER A 214 -1.81 -37.48 -0.58
C SER A 214 -3.24 -37.97 -0.86
N LYS A 215 -3.48 -38.57 -2.03
CA LYS A 215 -4.73 -39.28 -2.37
C LYS A 215 -4.46 -40.76 -2.58
#